data_AF-A0A355F5C6-F1
#
_entry.id   AF-A0A355F5C6-F1
#
_cell.length_a   1.000
_cell.length_b   1.000
_cell.length_c   1.000
_cell.angle_alpha   90.00
_cell.angle_beta   90.00
_cell.angle_gamma   90.00
#
_symmetry.space_group_name_H-M   'P 1'
#
loop_
_entity.id
_entity.type
_entity.pdbx_description
1 polymer ?
#
loop_
_entity_poly.entity_id
_entity_poly.type
_entity_poly.pdbx_seq_one_letter_code
_entity_poly.pdbx_strand_id
1 'polypeptide(L)' 'GLDETLYDILETPCPYICMPVALGRNISIMVEIAARNHLLKLQGHHSAREFARKLEAQLERNRKPPSSPKEP' A
#
# COMPACT_ATOMS: atom_id res chain seq x y z
N GLY A 1 -4.04 -0.72 -5.70
CA GLY A 1 -3.23 -0.78 -4.45
C GLY A 1 -4.14 -0.58 -3.25
N LEU A 2 -4.73 0.61 -3.19
CA LEU A 2 -5.94 0.88 -2.41
C LEU A 2 -7.16 0.28 -3.11
N ASP A 3 -7.22 0.43 -4.43
CA ASP A 3 -8.26 -0.19 -5.25
C ASP A 3 -7.84 -1.61 -5.68
N GLU A 4 -8.86 -2.47 -5.79
CA GLU A 4 -8.74 -3.83 -6.30
C GLU A 4 -9.27 -3.87 -7.72
N THR A 5 -8.44 -4.38 -8.63
CA THR A 5 -8.83 -4.59 -10.02
C THR A 5 -9.16 -6.08 -10.16
N LEU A 6 -10.28 -6.37 -10.81
CA LEU A 6 -10.71 -7.72 -11.12
C LEU A 6 -10.59 -7.96 -12.63
N TYR A 7 -10.35 -9.20 -13.00
CA TYR A 7 -10.36 -9.67 -14.37
C TYR A 7 -11.16 -10.98 -14.44
N ASP A 8 -12.13 -11.05 -15.34
CA ASP A 8 -13.00 -12.22 -15.45
C ASP A 8 -12.33 -13.32 -16.27
N ILE A 9 -12.25 -14.51 -15.69
CA ILE A 9 -11.81 -15.73 -16.36
C ILE A 9 -12.98 -16.70 -16.32
N LEU A 10 -13.59 -16.99 -17.48
CA LEU A 10 -14.78 -17.83 -17.58
C LEU A 10 -15.88 -17.38 -16.60
N GLU A 11 -16.20 -16.09 -16.61
CA GLU A 11 -17.21 -15.47 -15.73
C GLU A 11 -16.87 -15.51 -14.23
N THR A 12 -15.65 -15.92 -13.86
CA THR A 12 -15.15 -15.88 -12.49
C THR A 12 -14.25 -14.66 -12.30
N PRO A 13 -14.59 -13.72 -11.41
CA PRO A 13 -13.76 -12.56 -11.14
C PRO A 13 -12.50 -12.96 -10.37
N CYS A 14 -11.33 -12.69 -10.96
CA CYS A 14 -10.03 -12.97 -10.38
C CYS A 14 -9.28 -11.68 -10.04
N PRO A 15 -8.59 -11.59 -8.88
CA PRO A 15 -7.72 -10.46 -8.56
C PRO A 15 -6.66 -10.25 -9.65
N TYR A 16 -6.54 -9.00 -10.12
CA TYR A 16 -5.64 -8.63 -11.20
C TYR A 16 -4.63 -7.57 -10.78
N ILE A 17 -3.37 -7.79 -11.13
CA ILE A 17 -2.26 -6.87 -10.85
C ILE A 17 -1.44 -6.71 -12.13
N CYS A 18 -1.34 -5.48 -12.63
CA CYS A 18 -0.42 -5.13 -13.70
C CYS A 18 0.92 -4.68 -13.10
N MET A 19 2.02 -5.32 -13.49
CA MET A 19 3.37 -4.97 -13.06
C MET A 19 4.22 -4.58 -14.27
N PRO A 20 4.88 -3.41 -14.25
CA PRO A 20 5.74 -3.00 -15.35
C PRO A 20 7.00 -3.89 -15.42
N VAL A 21 7.37 -4.28 -16.64
CA VAL A 21 8.64 -4.97 -16.89
C VAL A 21 9.68 -3.93 -17.27
N ALA A 22 10.73 -3.82 -16.46
CA ALA A 22 11.84 -2.89 -16.67
C ALA A 22 13.18 -3.59 -16.40
N LEU A 23 14.20 -3.19 -17.16
CA LEU A 23 15.57 -3.63 -16.93
C LEU A 23 16.04 -3.24 -15.51
N GLY A 24 16.88 -4.08 -14.90
CA GLY A 24 17.35 -3.88 -13.54
C GLY A 24 16.33 -4.26 -12.45
N ARG A 25 15.17 -4.82 -12.81
CA ARG A 25 14.19 -5.36 -11.86
C ARG A 25 14.10 -6.88 -11.93
N ASN A 26 14.17 -7.54 -10.78
CA ASN A 26 14.00 -8.98 -10.67
C ASN A 26 12.51 -9.32 -10.68
N ILE A 27 12.04 -9.93 -11.76
CA ILE A 27 10.63 -10.29 -11.97
C ILE A 27 10.16 -11.33 -10.93
N SER A 28 10.99 -12.32 -10.61
CA SER A 28 10.65 -13.35 -9.62
C SER A 28 10.34 -12.74 -8.25
N ILE A 29 11.17 -11.78 -7.82
CA ILE A 29 10.95 -11.05 -6.56
C ILE A 29 9.68 -10.22 -6.63
N MET A 30 9.39 -9.56 -7.76
CA MET A 30 8.15 -8.81 -7.91
C MET A 30 6.90 -9.70 -7.77
N VAL A 31 6.91 -10.86 -8.42
CA VAL A 31 5.82 -11.84 -8.34
C VAL A 31 5.66 -12.36 -6.91
N GLU A 32 6.76 -12.69 -6.23
CA GLU A 32 6.73 -13.15 -4.84
C GLU A 32 6.10 -12.11 -3.91
N ILE A 33 6.52 -10.85 -4.02
CA ILE A 33 5.99 -9.75 -3.21
C ILE A 33 4.51 -9.53 -3.51
N ALA A 34 4.10 -9.59 -4.79
CA ALA A 34 2.69 -9.47 -5.17
C ALA A 34 1.84 -10.57 -4.54
N ALA A 35 2.30 -11.83 -4.55
CA ALA A 35 1.61 -12.96 -3.93
C ALA A 35 1.52 -12.82 -2.40
N ARG A 36 2.62 -12.46 -1.72
CA ARG A 36 2.61 -12.22 -0.26
C ARG A 36 1.66 -11.07 0.11
N ASN A 37 1.68 -9.98 -0.64
CA ASN A 37 0.77 -8.86 -0.41
C ASN A 37 -0.70 -9.24 -0.64
N HIS A 38 -0.99 -10.10 -1.62
CA HIS A 38 -2.33 -10.62 -1.82
C HIS A 38 -2.81 -11.46 -0.61
N LEU A 39 -1.97 -12.37 -0.10
CA LEU A 39 -2.28 -13.14 1.11
C LEU A 39 -2.49 -12.25 2.34
N LEU A 40 -1.64 -11.23 2.53
CA LEU A 40 -1.78 -10.27 3.62
C LEU A 40 -3.13 -9.54 3.56
N LYS A 41 -3.57 -9.12 2.36
CA LYS A 41 -4.88 -8.50 2.19
C LYS A 41 -6.03 -9.44 2.56
N LEU A 42 -5.96 -10.70 2.17
CA LEU A 42 -6.96 -11.72 2.54
C LEU A 42 -7.01 -11.94 4.07
N GLN A 43 -5.89 -11.73 4.76
CA GLN A 43 -5.81 -11.75 6.22
C GLN A 43 -6.26 -10.43 6.89
N GLY A 44 -6.71 -9.44 6.11
CA GLY A 44 -7.16 -8.13 6.59
C GLY A 44 -6.05 -7.09 6.74
N HIS A 45 -4.82 -7.40 6.34
CA HIS A 45 -3.69 -6.47 6.40
C HIS A 45 -3.55 -5.68 5.08
N HIS A 46 -3.91 -4.39 5.12
CA HIS A 46 -3.82 -3.50 3.96
C HIS A 46 -2.66 -2.51 4.09
N SER A 47 -1.46 -2.94 3.69
CA SER A 47 -0.20 -2.17 3.80
C SER A 47 -0.31 -0.73 3.28
N ALA A 48 -1.02 -0.49 2.18
CA ALA A 48 -1.23 0.83 1.61
C ALA A 48 -2.08 1.76 2.52
N ARG A 49 -3.13 1.21 3.14
CA ARG A 49 -3.99 1.97 4.09
C ARG A 49 -3.22 2.31 5.36
N GLU A 50 -2.46 1.34 5.87
CA GLU A 50 -1.60 1.52 7.03
C GLU A 50 -0.54 2.59 6.79
N PHE A 51 0.07 2.58 5.59
CA PHE A 51 1.03 3.60 5.19
C PHE A 51 0.37 4.99 5.08
N ALA A 52 -0.78 5.10 4.43
CA ALA A 52 -1.53 6.35 4.30
C ALA A 52 -1.86 6.96 5.67
N ARG A 53 -2.39 6.16 6.60
CA ARG A 53 -2.70 6.60 7.97
C ARG A 53 -1.47 7.11 8.71
N LYS A 54 -0.34 6.40 8.58
CA LYS A 54 0.92 6.82 9.22
C LYS A 54 1.45 8.13 8.62
N LEU A 55 1.38 8.27 7.29
CA LEU A 55 1.81 9.48 6.59
C LEU A 55 0.97 10.70 7.02
N GLU A 56 -0.36 10.55 7.08
CA GLU A 56 -1.26 11.62 7.50
C GLU A 56 -0.98 12.06 8.94
N ALA A 57 -0.79 11.12 9.86
CA ALA A 57 -0.41 11.42 11.25
C ALA A 57 0.94 12.15 11.36
N GLN A 58 1.91 11.83 10.50
CA GLN A 58 3.20 12.53 10.46
C GLN A 58 3.05 13.96 9.92
N LEU A 59 2.23 14.16 8.89
CA LEU A 59 1.95 15.48 8.33
C LEU A 59 1.24 16.39 9.35
N GLU A 60 0.22 15.88 10.05
CA GLU A 60 -0.46 16.57 11.15
C GLU A 60 0.51 17.01 12.25
N ARG A 61 1.42 16.11 12.65
CA ARG A 61 2.44 16.40 13.67
C ARG A 61 3.40 17.51 13.23
N ASN A 62 3.80 17.51 11.97
CA ASN A 62 4.71 18.53 11.41
C ASN A 62 4.01 19.87 11.17
N ARG A 63 2.68 19.87 10.97
CA ARG A 63 1.88 21.07 10.72
C ARG A 63 1.51 21.82 12.00
N LYS A 64 1.59 21.18 13.18
CA LYS A 64 1.43 21.85 14.47
C LYS A 64 2.68 22.69 14.74
N PRO A 65 2.62 24.04 14.72
CA PRO A 65 3.77 24.84 15.11
C PRO A 65 4.16 24.49 16.56
N PRO A 66 5.45 24.60 16.94
CA PRO A 66 5.84 24.45 18.33
C PRO A 66 5.00 25.42 19.14
N SER A 67 4.10 24.90 19.98
CA SER A 67 3.38 25.70 20.95
C SER A 67 4.44 26.46 21.73
N SER A 68 4.41 27.79 21.61
CA SER A 68 5.34 28.70 22.28
C SER A 68 5.52 28.29 23.74
N PRO A 69 6.73 28.43 24.31
CA PRO A 69 6.96 28.08 25.71
C PRO A 69 5.93 28.82 26.56
N LYS A 70 5.21 28.08 27.40
CA LYS A 70 4.56 28.70 28.56
C LYS A 70 5.69 29.21 29.44
N GLU A 71 6.04 30.48 29.26
CA GLU A 71 6.83 31.24 30.22
C GLU A 71 5.98 31.53 31.48
N PRO A 72 6.67 31.78 32.61
CA PRO A 72 6.62 30.96 33.82
C PRO A 72 5.40 31.14 34.74
#